data_AF-A0AAN8KCJ9-F1
#
_entry.id   AF-A0AAN8KCJ9-F1
#
_cell.length_a   1.000
_cell.length_b   1.000
_cell.length_c   1.000
_cell.angle_alpha   90.00
_cell.angle_beta   90.00
_cell.angle_gamma   90.00
#
_symmetry.space_group_name_H-M   'P 1'
#
loop_
_entity.id
_entity.type
_entity.pdbx_description
1 polymer ?
#
loop_
_entity_poly.entity_id
_entity_poly.type
_entity_poly.pdbx_seq_one_letter_code
_entity_poly.pdbx_strand_id
1 'polypeptide(L)'
;MELSKGFEIFILLCVVHLTTNEISHLPAWSDDGTFYDVENQESKVVFIKTSRGGMFMFFESMNTSSLVYQVTFGSFGIRTVIRGQHKDGPKSITIDPALLPEESRYKPFYFQWENNMMVVGAGTVVGQGPRFQLSYNVNVTVRYMFVRTITSSMDYILDLSCRKG
;
A
#
# COMPACT_ATOMS: atom_id res chain seq x y z
N MET A 1 -41.05 -10.18 -18.09
CA MET A 1 -40.70 -9.85 -16.69
C MET A 1 -39.21 -10.08 -16.57
N GLU A 2 -38.45 -9.00 -16.59
CA GLU A 2 -36.98 -9.00 -16.50
C GLU A 2 -36.49 -9.28 -15.08
N LEU A 3 -35.18 -9.58 -15.02
CA LEU A 3 -34.27 -9.59 -13.87
C LEU A 3 -34.17 -10.91 -13.07
N SER A 4 -33.15 -11.70 -13.43
CA SER A 4 -32.04 -11.86 -12.49
C SER A 4 -30.74 -11.88 -13.27
N LYS A 5 -30.07 -10.73 -13.36
CA LYS A 5 -28.66 -10.67 -13.73
C LYS A 5 -27.90 -11.52 -12.70
N GLY A 6 -27.25 -12.58 -13.17
CA GLY A 6 -26.35 -13.38 -12.37
C GLY A 6 -25.33 -12.47 -11.70
N PHE A 7 -25.33 -12.47 -10.38
CA PHE A 7 -24.27 -11.88 -9.58
C PHE A 7 -23.02 -12.73 -9.86
N GLU A 8 -22.20 -12.31 -10.83
CA GLU A 8 -20.84 -12.79 -10.95
C GLU A 8 -20.10 -12.30 -9.71
N ILE A 9 -20.08 -13.16 -8.70
CA ILE A 9 -19.15 -13.06 -7.59
C ILE A 9 -17.77 -13.30 -8.21
N PHE A 10 -17.11 -12.21 -8.62
CA PHE A 10 -15.67 -12.21 -8.87
C PHE A 10 -14.98 -12.46 -7.53
N ILE A 11 -14.91 -13.73 -7.11
CA ILE A 11 -13.90 -14.16 -6.14
C ILE A 11 -12.59 -14.03 -6.89
N LEU A 12 -11.92 -12.90 -6.67
CA LEU A 12 -10.50 -12.75 -6.95
C LEU A 12 -9.82 -13.85 -6.11
N LEU A 13 -9.49 -14.96 -6.75
CA LEU A 13 -8.80 -16.08 -6.13
C LEU A 13 -7.36 -15.65 -5.86
N CYS A 14 -7.17 -14.90 -4.78
CA CYS A 14 -5.86 -14.55 -4.27
C CYS A 14 -5.13 -15.85 -3.93
N VAL A 15 -4.14 -16.21 -4.75
CA VAL A 15 -3.18 -17.24 -4.36
C VAL A 15 -2.37 -16.65 -3.21
N VAL A 16 -2.69 -17.09 -1.99
CA VAL A 16 -1.98 -16.75 -0.77
C VAL A 16 -0.53 -17.21 -0.91
N HIS A 17 0.34 -16.35 -1.41
CA HIS A 17 1.78 -16.50 -1.23
C HIS A 17 2.13 -15.81 0.08
N LEU A 18 2.16 -16.58 1.17
CA LEU A 18 2.68 -16.13 2.46
C LEU A 18 4.18 -15.90 2.28
N THR A 19 4.60 -14.68 1.96
CA THR A 19 5.99 -14.46 1.52
C THR A 19 6.98 -14.32 2.66
N THR A 20 6.60 -13.85 3.85
CA THR A 20 7.56 -13.66 4.95
C THR A 20 6.84 -13.42 6.27
N ASN A 21 6.81 -14.42 7.16
CA ASN A 21 6.26 -14.27 8.52
C ASN A 21 7.27 -13.63 9.51
N GLU A 22 8.35 -13.03 9.01
CA GLU A 22 9.37 -12.41 9.85
C GLU A 22 8.99 -10.97 10.18
N ILE A 23 9.09 -10.63 11.47
CA ILE A 23 8.94 -9.26 11.95
C ILE A 23 10.16 -8.47 11.50
N SER A 24 9.93 -7.48 10.63
CA SER A 24 10.96 -6.53 10.22
C SER A 24 10.90 -5.29 11.09
N HIS A 25 12.03 -4.93 11.69
CA HIS A 25 12.19 -3.72 12.50
C HIS A 25 12.95 -2.66 11.72
N LEU A 26 12.40 -1.45 11.60
CA LEU A 26 13.11 -0.29 11.06
C LEU A 26 13.30 0.76 12.15
N PRO A 27 14.53 1.24 12.39
CA PRO A 27 14.78 2.35 13.29
C PRO A 27 14.19 3.65 12.72
N ALA A 28 14.06 4.68 13.56
CA ALA A 28 13.66 6.01 13.10
C ALA A 28 14.67 6.55 12.06
N TRP A 29 14.17 7.15 10.97
CA TRP A 29 14.97 7.67 9.86
C TRP A 29 15.92 6.62 9.24
N SER A 30 15.42 5.43 8.91
CA SER A 30 16.22 4.46 8.17
C SER A 30 16.30 4.87 6.68
N ASP A 31 17.48 5.34 6.24
CA ASP A 31 17.77 5.53 4.81
C ASP A 31 17.88 4.17 4.09
N ASP A 32 18.15 3.10 4.84
CA ASP A 32 18.38 1.73 4.36
C ASP A 32 17.11 0.94 4.06
N GLY A 33 16.01 1.63 3.69
CA GLY A 33 14.75 0.96 3.40
C GLY A 33 14.92 -0.19 2.41
N THR A 34 14.08 -1.20 2.53
CA THR A 34 14.21 -2.43 1.74
C THR A 34 13.28 -2.40 0.53
N PHE A 35 13.81 -2.73 -0.66
CA PHE A 35 12.99 -2.98 -1.84
C PHE A 35 12.47 -4.43 -1.83
N TYR A 36 11.18 -4.56 -2.13
CA TYR A 36 10.47 -5.82 -2.28
C TYR A 36 9.96 -5.92 -3.72
N ASP A 37 10.24 -7.04 -4.39
CA ASP A 37 9.69 -7.35 -5.70
C ASP A 37 8.19 -7.64 -5.59
N VAL A 38 7.41 -6.88 -6.35
CA VAL A 38 5.95 -6.99 -6.46
C VAL A 38 5.48 -6.97 -7.94
N GLU A 39 6.35 -7.20 -8.93
CA GLU A 39 6.08 -7.03 -10.37
C GLU A 39 4.88 -7.83 -10.89
N ASN A 40 4.59 -8.97 -10.27
CA ASN A 40 3.47 -9.84 -10.63
C ASN A 40 2.33 -9.82 -9.61
N GLN A 41 2.31 -8.84 -8.72
CA GLN A 41 1.28 -8.66 -7.71
C GLN A 41 0.35 -7.50 -8.09
N GLU A 42 -0.89 -7.56 -7.61
CA GLU A 42 -1.89 -6.48 -7.72
C GLU A 42 -2.29 -5.93 -6.35
N SER A 43 -1.91 -6.62 -5.27
CA SER A 43 -2.12 -6.15 -3.91
C SER A 43 -1.12 -6.74 -2.92
N LYS A 44 -0.98 -6.05 -1.79
CA LYS A 44 -0.19 -6.49 -0.63
C LYS A 44 -0.93 -6.18 0.66
N VAL A 45 -0.95 -7.13 1.61
CA VAL A 45 -1.34 -6.87 2.99
C VAL A 45 -0.09 -6.75 3.85
N VAL A 46 -0.08 -5.72 4.69
CA VAL A 46 0.99 -5.43 5.63
C VAL A 46 0.42 -5.24 7.02
N PHE A 47 1.13 -5.69 8.03
CA PHE A 47 0.80 -5.42 9.42
C PHE A 47 1.79 -4.40 9.94
N ILE A 48 1.32 -3.31 10.52
CA ILE A 48 2.17 -2.21 10.98
C ILE A 48 1.92 -1.97 12.47
N LYS A 49 3.00 -1.79 13.24
CA LYS A 49 2.96 -1.35 14.63
C LYS A 49 3.90 -0.15 14.81
N THR A 50 3.35 1.02 15.12
CA THR A 50 4.11 2.27 15.29
C THR A 50 3.22 3.39 15.85
N SER A 51 3.83 4.39 16.49
CA SER A 51 3.13 5.56 17.05
C SER A 51 3.10 6.79 16.13
N ARG A 52 4.04 6.92 15.16
CA ARG A 52 4.13 8.08 14.25
C ARG A 52 4.21 7.73 12.76
N GLY A 53 4.00 6.45 12.44
CA GLY A 53 3.78 6.01 11.08
C GLY A 53 5.05 5.78 10.26
N GLY A 54 4.85 5.42 8.99
CA GLY A 54 5.90 5.07 8.05
C GLY A 54 5.47 5.31 6.62
N MET A 55 6.39 5.11 5.69
CA MET A 55 6.17 5.28 4.25
C MET A 55 6.29 3.94 3.53
N PHE A 56 5.27 3.66 2.73
CA PHE A 56 5.30 2.64 1.68
C PHE A 56 5.36 3.36 0.34
N MET A 57 6.37 3.08 -0.45
CA MET A 57 6.62 3.72 -1.73
C MET A 57 6.61 2.65 -2.83
N PHE A 58 5.98 2.94 -3.96
CA PHE A 58 5.76 2.00 -5.05
C PHE A 58 6.41 2.54 -6.31
N PHE A 59 7.24 1.74 -6.97
CA PHE A 59 8.09 2.17 -8.08
C PHE A 59 7.92 1.28 -9.31
N GLU A 60 8.20 1.85 -10.49
CA GLU A 60 8.32 1.08 -11.74
C GLU A 60 9.69 0.44 -11.91
N SER A 61 10.72 0.93 -11.22
CA SER A 61 12.08 0.38 -11.21
C SER A 61 12.73 0.61 -9.85
N MET A 62 13.89 0.01 -9.55
CA MET A 62 14.63 0.32 -8.32
C MET A 62 15.26 1.74 -8.31
N ASN A 63 14.88 2.63 -9.23
CA ASN A 63 15.30 4.02 -9.29
C ASN A 63 14.28 4.93 -8.57
N THR A 64 14.75 5.82 -7.70
CA THR A 64 13.92 6.77 -6.96
C THR A 64 13.14 7.73 -7.85
N SER A 65 13.62 7.99 -9.07
CA SER A 65 12.91 8.81 -10.07
C SER A 65 11.66 8.13 -10.65
N SER A 66 11.54 6.81 -10.49
CA SER A 66 10.41 6.00 -10.97
C SER A 66 9.33 5.78 -9.91
N LEU A 67 9.29 6.64 -8.87
CA LEU A 67 8.23 6.60 -7.87
C LEU A 67 6.88 6.80 -8.55
N VAL A 68 5.93 5.94 -8.26
CA VAL A 68 4.55 6.03 -8.73
C VAL A 68 3.65 6.55 -7.61
N TYR A 69 3.63 5.81 -6.50
CA TYR A 69 2.80 6.10 -5.34
C TYR A 69 3.65 6.15 -4.09
N GLN A 70 3.33 7.06 -3.19
CA GLN A 70 3.80 7.07 -1.82
C GLN A 70 2.58 7.07 -0.90
N VAL A 71 2.51 6.11 0.02
CA VAL A 71 1.53 6.06 1.10
C VAL A 71 2.27 6.33 2.40
N THR A 72 1.95 7.44 3.05
CA THR A 72 2.48 7.81 4.36
C THR A 72 1.42 7.59 5.41
N PHE A 73 1.61 6.60 6.28
CA PHE A 73 0.77 6.39 7.46
C PHE A 73 1.17 7.36 8.56
N GLY A 74 0.20 7.81 9.36
CA GLY A 74 0.47 8.54 10.59
C GLY A 74 1.31 9.82 10.42
N SER A 75 1.22 10.50 9.27
CA SER A 75 1.92 11.77 9.04
C SER A 75 1.51 12.78 10.12
N PHE A 76 2.46 13.16 10.98
CA PHE A 76 2.22 13.96 12.20
C PHE A 76 1.17 13.36 13.15
N GLY A 77 0.98 12.04 13.13
CA GLY A 77 0.08 11.28 14.01
C GLY A 77 -1.42 11.40 13.70
N ILE A 78 -1.82 12.16 12.68
CA ILE A 78 -3.23 12.54 12.49
C ILE A 78 -3.83 12.17 11.14
N ARG A 79 -3.03 11.75 10.16
CA ARG A 79 -3.53 11.42 8.82
C ARG A 79 -2.66 10.42 8.07
N THR A 80 -3.29 9.72 7.13
CA THR A 80 -2.62 8.88 6.14
C THR A 80 -2.68 9.53 4.78
N VAL A 81 -1.53 9.90 4.23
CA VAL A 81 -1.42 10.66 2.98
C VAL A 81 -1.02 9.74 1.84
N ILE A 82 -1.82 9.67 0.79
CA ILE A 82 -1.45 9.04 -0.48
C ILE A 82 -0.99 10.15 -1.42
N ARG A 83 0.20 9.99 -2.02
CA ARG A 83 0.77 10.86 -3.05
C ARG A 83 1.02 10.06 -4.31
N GLY A 84 0.52 10.54 -5.43
CA GLY A 84 1.03 10.13 -6.75
C GLY A 84 2.21 11.01 -7.14
N GLN A 85 3.29 10.44 -7.64
CA GLN A 85 4.45 11.21 -8.12
C GLN A 85 4.64 10.96 -9.61
N HIS A 86 4.05 11.80 -10.45
CA HIS A 86 4.40 11.83 -11.87
C HIS A 86 4.06 13.20 -12.47
N LYS A 87 5.04 13.82 -13.15
CA LYS A 87 5.06 15.12 -13.90
C LYS A 87 4.42 16.39 -13.28
N ASP A 88 3.36 16.30 -12.49
CA ASP A 88 2.61 17.43 -11.91
C ASP A 88 2.84 17.66 -10.41
N GLY A 89 3.73 16.88 -9.81
CA GLY A 89 4.01 16.94 -8.37
C GLY A 89 2.97 16.19 -7.50
N PRO A 90 3.19 16.21 -6.18
CA PRO A 90 2.45 15.35 -5.26
C PRO A 90 1.00 15.84 -5.03
N LYS A 91 0.02 14.99 -5.33
CA LYS A 91 -1.39 15.20 -4.92
C LYS A 91 -1.71 14.38 -3.68
N SER A 92 -2.13 15.04 -2.59
CA SER A 92 -2.50 14.41 -1.31
C SER A 92 -4.02 14.33 -1.18
N ILE A 93 -4.59 13.16 -0.88
CA ILE A 93 -6.07 13.01 -0.97
C ILE A 93 -6.75 12.60 0.35
N THR A 94 -6.20 11.70 1.15
CA THR A 94 -7.01 11.08 2.20
C THR A 94 -6.61 11.55 3.60
N ILE A 95 -7.60 11.74 4.47
CA ILE A 95 -7.46 11.79 5.92
C ILE A 95 -8.50 10.81 6.45
N ASP A 96 -8.08 9.57 6.71
CA ASP A 96 -8.96 8.54 7.25
C ASP A 96 -8.37 8.05 8.59
N PRO A 97 -9.05 8.31 9.72
CA PRO A 97 -8.64 7.81 11.03
C PRO A 97 -8.54 6.29 11.10
N ALA A 98 -9.33 5.55 10.31
CA ALA A 98 -9.24 4.09 10.24
C ALA A 98 -7.88 3.64 9.69
N LEU A 99 -7.22 4.49 8.89
CA LEU A 99 -5.88 4.27 8.34
C LEU A 99 -4.75 4.74 9.27
N LEU A 100 -5.01 5.03 10.55
CA LEU A 100 -3.95 5.32 11.52
C LEU A 100 -3.36 4.02 12.11
N PRO A 101 -2.02 3.92 12.21
CA PRO A 101 -1.37 2.80 12.89
C PRO A 101 -1.57 2.87 14.41
N GLU A 102 -1.24 1.78 15.09
CA GLU A 102 -1.33 1.67 16.54
C GLU A 102 0.03 1.25 17.12
N GLU A 103 0.39 1.81 18.27
CA GLU A 103 1.65 1.48 18.95
C GLU A 103 1.56 0.18 19.75
N SER A 104 0.38 -0.16 20.26
CA SER A 104 0.18 -1.31 21.14
C SER A 104 0.03 -2.64 20.39
N ARG A 105 -0.33 -2.63 19.10
CA ARG A 105 -0.58 -3.84 18.32
C ARG A 105 -0.26 -3.67 16.84
N TYR A 106 0.01 -4.79 16.19
CA TYR A 106 0.03 -4.88 14.74
C TYR A 106 -1.37 -4.67 14.18
N LYS A 107 -1.54 -3.63 13.38
CA LYS A 107 -2.78 -3.36 12.66
C LYS A 107 -2.59 -3.70 11.18
N PRO A 108 -3.48 -4.51 10.58
CA PRO A 108 -3.41 -4.84 9.17
C PRO A 108 -3.88 -3.67 8.30
N PHE A 109 -3.19 -3.48 7.20
CA PHE A 109 -3.51 -2.59 6.10
C PHE A 109 -3.29 -3.33 4.79
N TYR A 110 -3.95 -2.89 3.73
CA TYR A 110 -3.66 -3.37 2.40
C TYR A 110 -3.45 -2.23 1.42
N PHE A 111 -2.70 -2.56 0.38
CA PHE A 111 -2.51 -1.77 -0.82
C PHE A 111 -2.99 -2.60 -2.00
N GLN A 112 -3.72 -1.99 -2.90
CA GLN A 112 -4.10 -2.59 -4.19
C GLN A 112 -3.76 -1.60 -5.29
N TRP A 113 -3.16 -2.07 -6.38
CA TRP A 113 -2.81 -1.23 -7.50
C TRP A 113 -3.22 -1.87 -8.83
N GLU A 114 -4.00 -1.14 -9.60
CA GLU A 114 -4.45 -1.57 -10.92
C GLU A 114 -4.83 -0.36 -11.77
N ASN A 115 -4.52 -0.36 -13.07
CA ASN A 115 -5.00 0.64 -14.03
C ASN A 115 -4.89 2.10 -13.55
N ASN A 116 -3.73 2.46 -12.99
CA ASN A 116 -3.39 3.81 -12.50
C ASN A 116 -4.18 4.24 -11.26
N MET A 117 -4.73 3.26 -10.56
CA MET A 117 -5.39 3.42 -9.30
C MET A 117 -4.57 2.75 -8.19
N MET A 118 -4.52 3.40 -7.04
CA MET A 118 -4.07 2.86 -5.77
C MET A 118 -5.25 2.86 -4.81
N VAL A 119 -5.53 1.73 -4.17
CA VAL A 119 -6.52 1.58 -3.11
C VAL A 119 -5.79 1.26 -1.83
N VAL A 120 -6.07 2.01 -0.77
CA VAL A 120 -5.49 1.77 0.56
C VAL A 120 -6.63 1.53 1.53
N GLY A 121 -6.56 0.48 2.33
CA GLY A 121 -7.58 0.20 3.35
C GLY A 121 -6.99 -0.41 4.62
N ALA A 122 -7.78 -0.39 5.68
CA ALA A 122 -7.49 -1.10 6.92
C ALA A 122 -8.12 -2.50 6.88
N GLY A 123 -7.49 -3.47 7.53
CA GLY A 123 -7.91 -4.87 7.49
C GLY A 123 -7.12 -5.70 6.48
N THR A 124 -7.51 -6.98 6.37
CA THR A 124 -6.89 -7.96 5.46
C THR A 124 -7.72 -8.18 4.19
N VAL A 125 -8.93 -7.61 4.11
CA VAL A 125 -9.84 -7.76 2.98
C VAL A 125 -9.56 -6.66 1.96
N VAL A 126 -8.95 -7.05 0.84
CA VAL A 126 -8.58 -6.12 -0.25
C VAL A 126 -9.82 -5.58 -0.97
N GLY A 127 -9.78 -4.30 -1.38
CA GLY A 127 -10.74 -3.70 -2.32
C GLY A 127 -11.82 -2.77 -1.74
N GLN A 128 -11.92 -2.62 -0.42
CA GLN A 128 -12.96 -1.81 0.25
C GLN A 128 -12.52 -0.38 0.67
N GLY A 129 -11.43 0.13 0.11
CA GLY A 129 -10.71 1.28 0.66
C GLY A 129 -10.88 2.54 -0.18
N PRO A 130 -10.48 3.70 0.34
CA PRO A 130 -10.29 4.91 -0.45
C PRO A 130 -9.47 4.64 -1.72
N ARG A 131 -9.99 5.06 -2.86
CA ARG A 131 -9.38 4.92 -4.19
C ARG A 131 -8.69 6.23 -4.56
N PHE A 132 -7.45 6.14 -5.02
CA PHE A 132 -6.65 7.23 -5.54
C PHE A 132 -6.29 6.92 -6.98
N GLN A 133 -6.69 7.78 -7.92
CA GLN A 133 -6.32 7.64 -9.33
C GLN A 133 -5.30 8.70 -9.72
N LEU A 134 -4.25 8.30 -10.44
CA LEU A 134 -3.33 9.25 -11.05
C LEU A 134 -4.09 10.09 -12.09
N SER A 135 -3.75 11.37 -12.19
CA SER A 135 -4.50 12.31 -13.04
C SER A 135 -4.33 12.10 -14.55
N TYR A 136 -3.48 11.14 -14.97
CA TYR A 136 -3.19 10.87 -16.37
C TYR A 136 -3.42 9.42 -16.72
N ASN A 137 -3.84 9.19 -17.96
CA ASN A 137 -4.11 7.88 -18.53
C ASN A 137 -2.80 7.23 -19.03
N VAL A 138 -1.84 7.01 -18.13
CA VAL A 138 -0.54 6.40 -18.42
C VAL A 138 -0.57 5.00 -17.87
N ASN A 139 -0.34 3.93 -18.64
CA ASN A 139 -0.24 2.59 -18.05
C ASN A 139 0.93 2.53 -17.06
N VAL A 140 0.63 2.56 -15.76
CA VAL A 140 1.65 2.46 -14.72
C VAL A 140 1.86 1.02 -14.31
N THR A 141 3.12 0.60 -14.31
CA THR A 141 3.51 -0.73 -13.83
C THR A 141 4.23 -0.62 -12.50
N VAL A 142 3.56 -1.00 -11.40
CA VAL A 142 4.22 -1.14 -10.10
C VAL A 142 5.03 -2.44 -10.10
N ARG A 143 6.34 -2.32 -9.87
CA ARG A 143 7.28 -3.45 -9.82
C ARG A 143 7.94 -3.63 -8.47
N TYR A 144 8.15 -2.54 -7.74
CA TYR A 144 8.84 -2.58 -6.47
C TYR A 144 8.07 -1.83 -5.40
N MET A 145 8.07 -2.38 -4.18
CA MET A 145 7.60 -1.72 -2.97
C MET A 145 8.81 -1.43 -2.09
N PHE A 146 8.90 -0.23 -1.53
CA PHE A 146 9.95 0.18 -0.61
C PHE A 146 9.33 0.65 0.70
N VAL A 147 9.93 0.26 1.82
CA VAL A 147 9.43 0.59 3.15
C VAL A 147 10.46 1.43 3.89
N ARG A 148 10.05 2.57 4.48
CA ARG A 148 10.91 3.38 5.35
C ARG A 148 10.16 4.05 6.50
N THR A 149 10.89 4.45 7.52
CA THR A 149 10.36 5.26 8.62
C THR A 149 10.54 6.76 8.38
N ILE A 150 9.86 7.59 9.18
CA ILE A 150 10.05 9.05 9.17
C ILE A 150 10.49 9.53 10.54
N THR A 151 9.65 9.38 11.57
CA THR A 151 9.88 10.07 12.86
C THR A 151 9.87 9.15 14.06
N SER A 152 9.53 7.87 13.87
CA SER A 152 9.54 6.83 14.89
C SER A 152 9.96 5.51 14.28
N SER A 153 10.43 4.59 15.11
CA SER A 153 10.59 3.20 14.69
C SER A 153 9.26 2.60 14.23
N MET A 154 9.36 1.60 13.35
CA MET A 154 8.21 0.87 12.83
C MET A 154 8.55 -0.61 12.78
N ASP A 155 7.67 -1.42 13.35
CA ASP A 155 7.66 -2.86 13.09
C ASP A 155 6.64 -3.14 11.99
N TYR A 156 6.98 -4.06 11.09
CA TYR A 156 6.04 -4.52 10.08
C TYR A 156 6.22 -5.99 9.70
N ILE A 157 5.14 -6.58 9.19
CA ILE A 157 5.08 -7.95 8.64
C ILE A 157 4.44 -7.88 7.26
N LEU A 158 4.99 -8.62 6.29
CA LEU A 158 4.48 -8.73 4.92
C LEU A 158 3.86 -10.11 4.69
N ASP A 159 2.53 -10.19 4.83
CA ASP A 159 1.87 -11.49 5.03
C ASP A 159 1.12 -11.98 3.77
N LEU A 160 0.51 -11.10 2.97
CA LEU A 160 -0.33 -11.54 1.83
C LEU A 160 -0.05 -10.77 0.55
N SER A 161 -0.06 -11.46 -0.58
CA SER A 161 -0.07 -10.87 -1.93
C SER A 161 -1.09 -11.56 -2.83
N CYS A 162 -1.74 -10.78 -3.70
CA CYS A 162 -2.56 -11.30 -4.80
C CYS A 162 -1.81 -11.08 -6.11
N ARG A 163 -1.89 -12.03 -7.04
CA ARG A 163 -1.14 -12.03 -8.31
C ARG A 163 -2.06 -11.71 -9.48
N LYS A 164 -1.51 -11.02 -10.48
CA LYS A 164 -2.16 -10.86 -11.79
C LYS A 164 -2.26 -12.23 -12.47
N GLY A 165 -3.47 -12.64 -12.83
CA GLY A 165 -3.75 -13.88 -13.57
C GLY A 165 -3.29 -13.83 -15.01
#